data_AF-A0A1M8A0V0-F1
#
_entry.id   AF-A0A1M8A0V0-F1
#
_cell.length_a   1.000
_cell.length_b   1.000
_cell.length_c   1.000
_cell.angle_alpha   90.00
_cell.angle_beta   90.00
_cell.angle_gamma   90.00
#
_symmetry.space_group_name_H-M   'P 1'
#
loop_
_entity.id
_entity.type
_entity.pdbx_description
1 polymer ?
#
loop_
_entity_poly.entity_id
_entity_poly.type
_entity_poly.pdbx_seq_one_letter_code
_entity_poly.pdbx_strand_id
1 'polypeptide(L)'
;MRGFTWMLLPFALLCAGADASKGPAPLVAFVSPRTSNAMLRPPTENQFDRREPIISARHAVERLSLHRRHDGTAEMCELDAFVHVQVDSLSKDSFADLDAATPFSLKKRAMLAPQQMVFEAMEQKSTSFADELKNAVHELCGTEKKIFNIPIPNLKSHETQLISKLSEIDSEYPEYIVLVTGSNEHAMTKRQAGPALHYTPKSKFLERNQLFSPATVLALGVVAFLLFCTIIAVAMISSTESPDRLAAPSRGTSYDKKRN
;
A
#
# COMPACT_ATOMS: atom_id res chain seq x y z
N MET A 1 -42.23 -35.36 21.50
CA MET A 1 -40.93 -35.20 20.80
C MET A 1 -40.91 -33.81 20.18
N ARG A 2 -40.15 -32.90 20.79
CA ARG A 2 -40.11 -31.46 20.48
C ARG A 2 -38.96 -31.23 19.49
N GLY A 3 -39.31 -30.95 18.24
CA GLY A 3 -38.39 -30.74 17.14
C GLY A 3 -37.89 -29.31 17.05
N PHE A 4 -36.58 -29.18 16.84
CA PHE A 4 -35.98 -28.25 15.88
C PHE A 4 -36.33 -26.75 16.03
N THR A 5 -35.83 -26.10 17.07
CA THR A 5 -35.89 -24.62 17.15
C THR A 5 -34.68 -23.97 17.84
N TRP A 6 -33.50 -24.61 17.81
CA TRP A 6 -32.32 -24.16 18.57
C TRP A 6 -31.00 -24.19 17.78
N MET A 7 -31.03 -23.87 16.48
CA MET A 7 -29.82 -23.85 15.63
C MET A 7 -29.67 -22.60 14.74
N LEU A 8 -30.40 -21.51 15.00
CA LEU A 8 -30.27 -20.26 14.23
C LEU A 8 -29.92 -19.04 15.09
N LEU A 9 -29.19 -19.25 16.19
CA LEU A 9 -28.83 -18.17 17.13
C LEU A 9 -27.33 -17.86 17.33
N PRO A 10 -26.34 -18.44 16.59
CA PRO A 10 -24.98 -17.89 16.59
C PRO A 10 -24.65 -17.05 15.34
N PHE A 11 -25.51 -16.99 14.32
CA PHE A 11 -25.19 -16.31 13.05
C PHE A 11 -25.60 -14.82 12.97
N ALA A 12 -26.28 -14.30 13.97
CA ALA A 12 -26.76 -12.91 13.99
C ALA A 12 -25.89 -11.95 14.84
N LEU A 13 -24.68 -12.39 15.26
CA LEU A 13 -23.73 -11.55 16.01
C LEU A 13 -22.45 -11.19 15.23
N LEU A 14 -22.45 -11.40 13.91
CA LEU A 14 -21.30 -11.11 13.03
C LEU A 14 -21.40 -9.78 12.26
N CYS A 15 -22.39 -8.92 12.57
CA CYS A 15 -22.65 -7.69 11.80
C CYS A 15 -22.66 -6.40 12.64
N ALA A 16 -22.14 -6.39 13.85
CA ALA A 16 -22.09 -5.18 14.66
C ALA A 16 -20.68 -4.94 15.21
N GLY A 17 -20.02 -3.91 14.67
CA GLY A 17 -18.75 -3.40 15.17
C GLY A 17 -17.67 -3.29 14.10
N ALA A 18 -17.94 -2.58 13.00
CA ALA A 18 -16.87 -2.05 12.18
C ALA A 18 -16.08 -1.07 13.05
N ASP A 19 -14.94 -1.52 13.58
CA ASP A 19 -13.95 -0.67 14.18
C ASP A 19 -13.44 0.31 13.10
N ALA A 20 -14.01 1.52 13.09
CA ALA A 20 -13.43 2.66 12.39
C ALA A 20 -12.23 3.19 13.19
N SER A 21 -11.27 2.30 13.50
CA SER A 21 -9.90 2.72 13.76
C SER A 21 -9.35 3.18 12.40
N LYS A 22 -9.37 4.50 12.14
CA LYS A 22 -8.78 5.04 10.91
C LYS A 22 -7.31 4.62 10.90
N GLY A 23 -7.01 3.66 10.04
CA GLY A 23 -5.67 3.15 9.81
C GLY A 23 -4.74 4.25 9.31
N PRO A 24 -3.44 3.96 9.20
CA PRO A 24 -2.50 4.93 8.64
C PRO A 24 -2.98 5.41 7.26
N ALA A 25 -2.98 6.72 7.03
CA ALA A 25 -3.41 7.28 5.76
C ALA A 25 -2.21 7.63 4.89
N PRO A 26 -2.33 7.61 3.56
CA PRO A 26 -1.25 8.01 2.70
C PRO A 26 -0.98 9.52 2.83
N LEU A 27 0.27 9.93 2.57
CA LEU A 27 0.65 11.32 2.33
C LEU A 27 1.18 11.39 0.90
N VAL A 28 0.67 12.33 0.11
CA VAL A 28 1.14 12.59 -1.24
C VAL A 28 1.70 14.00 -1.28
N ALA A 29 2.97 14.10 -1.65
CA ALA A 29 3.67 15.36 -1.84
C ALA A 29 4.09 15.46 -3.30
N PHE A 30 3.82 16.59 -3.94
CA PHE A 30 4.32 16.88 -5.28
C PHE A 30 4.61 18.36 -5.43
N VAL A 31 5.62 18.68 -6.22
CA VAL A 31 6.00 20.07 -6.49
C VAL A 31 5.26 20.64 -7.70
N SER A 32 5.22 21.96 -7.82
CA SER A 32 4.60 22.63 -8.96
C SER A 32 5.25 22.19 -10.28
N PRO A 33 4.51 22.11 -11.40
CA PRO A 33 5.11 21.77 -12.70
C PRO A 33 6.18 22.76 -13.19
N ARG A 34 6.24 23.96 -12.59
CA ARG A 34 7.16 25.04 -12.96
C ARG A 34 8.40 25.10 -12.07
N THR A 35 8.47 24.32 -10.99
CA THR A 35 9.65 24.35 -10.13
C THR A 35 10.84 23.70 -10.82
N SER A 36 12.02 24.28 -10.58
CA SER A 36 13.30 23.65 -10.91
C SER A 36 13.90 22.91 -9.71
N ASN A 37 13.27 23.03 -8.55
CA ASN A 37 13.74 22.49 -7.29
C ASN A 37 13.60 20.96 -7.29
N ALA A 38 14.63 20.30 -6.76
CA ALA A 38 14.72 18.85 -6.74
C ALA A 38 14.56 18.22 -5.35
N MET A 39 13.95 18.91 -4.39
CA MET A 39 13.83 18.52 -2.98
C MET A 39 13.17 17.15 -2.73
N LEU A 40 12.18 16.74 -3.52
CA LEU A 40 11.40 15.51 -3.30
C LEU A 40 12.10 14.25 -3.86
N ARG A 41 13.43 14.29 -3.99
CA ARG A 41 14.22 13.13 -4.41
C ARG A 41 14.11 11.98 -3.39
N PRO A 42 14.24 10.72 -3.85
CA PRO A 42 14.34 9.60 -2.93
C PRO A 42 15.63 9.70 -2.10
N PRO A 43 15.59 9.38 -0.79
CA PRO A 43 16.80 9.36 0.02
C PRO A 43 17.80 8.31 -0.49
N THR A 44 19.10 8.61 -0.44
CA THR A 44 20.14 7.61 -0.71
C THR A 44 20.15 6.55 0.40
N GLU A 45 20.60 5.32 0.07
CA GLU A 45 20.42 4.10 0.90
C GLU A 45 20.92 4.19 2.36
N ASN A 46 21.74 5.19 2.69
CA ASN A 46 22.34 5.36 4.02
C ASN A 46 21.70 6.47 4.85
N GLN A 47 20.68 7.20 4.35
CA GLN A 47 20.10 8.34 5.07
C GLN A 47 18.96 7.95 6.03
N PHE A 48 18.40 6.75 5.91
CA PHE A 48 17.43 6.21 6.85
C PHE A 48 17.65 4.72 7.07
N ASP A 49 18.21 4.34 8.22
CA ASP A 49 18.45 2.94 8.61
C ASP A 49 17.16 2.13 8.86
N ARG A 50 15.98 2.78 8.85
CA ARG A 50 14.69 2.13 9.12
C ARG A 50 13.64 2.48 8.08
N ARG A 51 13.33 1.52 7.21
CA ARG A 51 12.07 1.48 6.46
C ARG A 51 10.95 1.06 7.41
N GLU A 52 10.50 1.99 8.24
CA GLU A 52 9.32 1.73 9.07
C GLU A 52 8.07 1.70 8.18
N PRO A 53 7.16 0.72 8.37
CA PRO A 53 5.98 0.54 7.52
C PRO A 53 4.92 1.63 7.74
N ILE A 54 5.00 2.34 8.86
CA ILE A 54 4.15 3.49 9.20
C ILE A 54 5.11 4.59 9.65
N ILE A 55 4.96 5.79 9.11
CA ILE A 55 5.81 6.93 9.48
C ILE A 55 5.02 7.96 10.30
N SER A 56 5.67 8.63 11.23
CA SER A 56 5.05 9.76 11.95
C SER A 56 5.01 11.02 11.08
N ALA A 57 4.15 11.98 11.42
CA ALA A 57 4.11 13.28 10.76
C ALA A 57 5.48 14.00 10.82
N ARG A 58 6.14 13.95 11.97
CA ARG A 58 7.50 14.47 12.14
C ARG A 58 8.50 13.81 11.19
N HIS A 59 8.50 12.48 11.10
CA HIS A 59 9.40 11.74 10.21
C HIS A 59 9.12 12.03 8.72
N ALA A 60 7.85 12.26 8.36
CA ALA A 60 7.48 12.71 7.03
C ALA A 60 8.10 14.08 6.71
N VAL A 61 8.00 15.03 7.64
CA VAL A 61 8.57 16.38 7.48
C VAL A 61 10.11 16.35 7.47
N GLU A 62 10.75 15.53 8.30
CA GLU A 62 12.19 15.30 8.26
C GLU A 62 12.66 14.75 6.89
N ARG A 63 11.83 13.93 6.24
CA ARG A 63 12.10 13.45 4.87
C ARG A 63 11.93 14.53 3.81
N LEU A 64 11.01 15.47 4.00
CA LEU A 64 10.84 16.61 3.10
C LEU A 64 12.04 17.57 3.20
N SER A 65 12.66 17.69 4.38
CA SER A 65 13.80 18.58 4.63
C SER A 65 15.18 17.91 4.49
N LEU A 66 15.22 16.68 4.00
CA LEU A 66 16.44 15.88 3.89
C LEU A 66 17.52 16.53 3.01
N HIS A 67 17.10 17.00 1.83
CA HIS A 67 18.03 17.48 0.83
C HIS A 67 18.53 18.88 1.20
N ARG A 68 19.85 19.02 1.18
CA ARG A 68 20.55 20.26 1.50
C ARG A 68 21.38 20.71 0.32
N ARG A 69 21.45 22.02 0.15
CA ARG A 69 22.28 22.67 -0.84
C ARG A 69 23.75 22.69 -0.39
N HIS A 70 24.65 23.07 -1.30
CA HIS A 70 26.09 23.23 -1.03
C HIS A 70 26.42 24.21 0.10
N ASP A 71 25.53 25.16 0.40
CA ASP A 71 25.65 26.11 1.51
C ASP A 71 25.14 25.58 2.85
N GLY A 72 24.61 24.35 2.88
CA GLY A 72 24.06 23.72 4.08
C GLY A 72 22.61 24.09 4.40
N THR A 73 21.97 24.94 3.59
CA THR A 73 20.53 25.27 3.71
C THR A 73 19.68 24.12 3.19
N ALA A 74 18.48 23.92 3.74
CA ALA A 74 17.56 22.91 3.24
C ALA A 74 16.98 23.36 1.89
N GLU A 75 16.95 22.47 0.89
CA GLU A 75 16.38 22.78 -0.44
C GLU A 75 14.91 23.19 -0.35
N MET A 76 14.21 22.74 0.69
CA MET A 76 12.85 23.16 1.05
C MET A 76 12.71 24.68 1.21
N CYS A 77 13.77 25.37 1.62
CA CYS A 77 13.76 26.80 1.83
C CYS A 77 13.86 27.62 0.54
N GLU A 78 14.09 27.01 -0.62
CA GLU A 78 14.01 27.72 -1.89
C GLU A 78 12.56 27.92 -2.35
N LEU A 79 11.64 27.02 -1.95
CA LEU A 79 10.23 27.12 -2.29
C LEU A 79 9.61 28.42 -1.76
N ASP A 80 8.78 29.08 -2.57
CA ASP A 80 8.08 30.31 -2.19
C ASP A 80 6.88 30.03 -1.27
N ALA A 81 6.22 28.89 -1.48
CA ALA A 81 5.01 28.52 -0.74
C ALA A 81 4.85 27.03 -0.49
N PHE A 82 4.14 26.72 0.60
CA PHE A 82 3.73 25.37 0.99
C PHE A 82 2.21 25.32 0.99
N VAL A 83 1.62 24.38 0.26
CA VAL A 83 0.17 24.17 0.24
C VAL A 83 -0.14 22.85 0.92
N HIS A 84 -0.66 22.93 2.14
CA HIS A 84 -1.11 21.77 2.90
C HIS A 84 -2.61 21.57 2.71
N VAL A 85 -2.99 20.50 2.04
CA VAL A 85 -4.38 20.09 1.81
C VAL A 85 -4.74 18.99 2.79
N GLN A 86 -5.64 19.30 3.71
CA GLN A 86 -6.10 18.39 4.76
C GLN A 86 -7.45 17.78 4.37
N VAL A 87 -7.53 16.46 4.26
CA VAL A 87 -8.71 15.72 3.80
C VAL A 87 -9.29 14.83 4.90
N ASP A 88 -10.60 14.87 5.18
CA ASP A 88 -11.19 14.09 6.28
C ASP A 88 -11.05 12.57 6.14
N SER A 89 -11.08 12.10 4.91
CA SER A 89 -10.85 10.70 4.57
C SER A 89 -9.94 10.62 3.35
N LEU A 90 -8.73 10.11 3.56
CA LEU A 90 -7.76 9.89 2.51
C LEU A 90 -7.39 8.40 2.51
N SER A 91 -7.74 7.72 1.43
CA SER A 91 -7.42 6.31 1.19
C SER A 91 -6.41 6.19 0.04
N LYS A 92 -5.83 5.00 -0.12
CA LYS A 92 -4.93 4.69 -1.26
C LYS A 92 -5.60 4.94 -2.62
N ASP A 93 -6.93 4.73 -2.69
CA ASP A 93 -7.70 4.88 -3.92
C ASP A 93 -8.20 6.32 -4.14
N SER A 94 -8.17 7.18 -3.11
CA SER A 94 -8.71 8.55 -3.21
C SER A 94 -8.06 9.38 -4.31
N PHE A 95 -6.76 9.17 -4.57
CA PHE A 95 -6.04 9.79 -5.69
C PHE A 95 -6.25 9.05 -7.01
N ALA A 96 -6.43 7.72 -6.97
CA ALA A 96 -6.68 6.93 -8.17
C ALA A 96 -8.06 7.26 -8.78
N ASP A 97 -9.05 7.55 -7.94
CA ASP A 97 -10.44 7.87 -8.29
C ASP A 97 -10.63 9.28 -8.88
N LEU A 98 -9.60 10.14 -8.80
CA LEU A 98 -9.62 11.45 -9.45
C LEU A 98 -9.52 11.30 -10.97
N ASP A 99 -10.19 12.20 -11.67
CA ASP A 99 -10.25 12.16 -13.13
C ASP A 99 -8.92 12.66 -13.73
N ALA A 100 -8.23 11.80 -14.49
CA ALA A 100 -7.00 12.20 -15.20
C ALA A 100 -7.28 12.91 -16.53
N ALA A 101 -8.51 12.83 -17.06
CA ALA A 101 -8.87 13.35 -18.36
C ALA A 101 -8.96 14.88 -18.36
N THR A 102 -9.39 15.48 -17.24
CA THR A 102 -9.49 16.93 -17.14
C THR A 102 -8.09 17.57 -17.07
N PRO A 103 -7.81 18.61 -17.86
CA PRO A 103 -6.49 19.24 -17.93
C PRO A 103 -6.05 19.89 -16.61
N PHE A 104 -6.99 20.15 -15.71
CA PHE A 104 -6.74 20.87 -14.46
C PHE A 104 -6.90 19.99 -13.22
N SER A 105 -7.13 18.67 -13.35
CA SER A 105 -7.27 17.82 -12.17
C SER A 105 -6.01 17.76 -11.32
N LEU A 106 -6.20 17.49 -10.04
CA LEU A 106 -5.12 17.34 -9.09
C LEU A 106 -4.24 16.14 -9.46
N LYS A 107 -4.86 15.06 -9.94
CA LYS A 107 -4.17 13.87 -10.44
C LYS A 107 -3.27 14.18 -11.64
N LYS A 108 -3.77 14.93 -12.61
CA LYS A 108 -2.98 15.32 -13.78
C LYS A 108 -1.84 16.26 -13.39
N ARG A 109 -2.09 17.21 -12.48
CA ARG A 109 -1.05 18.09 -11.92
C ARG A 109 0.06 17.30 -11.22
N ALA A 110 -0.30 16.32 -10.39
CA ALA A 110 0.66 15.44 -9.73
C ALA A 110 1.44 14.59 -10.74
N MET A 111 0.80 14.08 -11.80
CA MET A 111 1.47 13.33 -12.87
C MET A 111 2.44 14.18 -13.71
N LEU A 112 2.15 15.47 -13.86
CA LEU A 112 3.00 16.42 -14.59
C LEU A 112 4.06 17.06 -13.70
N ALA A 113 4.03 16.82 -12.39
CA ALA A 113 5.02 17.34 -11.48
C ALA A 113 6.38 16.70 -11.78
N PRO A 114 7.48 17.49 -11.82
CA PRO A 114 8.82 16.94 -12.06
C PRO A 114 9.24 15.97 -10.94
N GLN A 115 8.69 16.14 -9.73
CA GLN A 115 8.96 15.29 -8.60
C GLN A 115 7.74 15.06 -7.72
N GLN A 116 7.70 13.86 -7.13
CA GLN A 116 6.67 13.42 -6.22
C GLN A 116 7.26 12.50 -5.16
N MET A 117 6.70 12.58 -3.96
CA MET A 117 7.02 11.70 -2.84
C MET A 117 5.69 11.19 -2.26
N VAL A 118 5.61 9.87 -2.07
CA VAL A 118 4.41 9.23 -1.54
C VAL A 118 4.79 8.39 -0.35
N PHE A 119 4.06 8.58 0.74
CA PHE A 119 4.12 7.71 1.90
C PHE A 119 2.84 6.89 1.95
N GLU A 120 2.96 5.57 1.94
CA GLU A 120 1.79 4.69 1.90
C GLU A 120 0.95 4.75 3.18
N ALA A 121 1.60 5.05 4.30
CA ALA A 121 1.04 4.94 5.63
C ALA A 121 1.72 5.94 6.58
N MET A 122 0.97 6.97 6.97
CA MET A 122 1.37 7.95 7.97
C MET A 122 0.47 7.86 9.20
N GLU A 123 1.09 7.83 10.38
CA GLU A 123 0.40 7.88 11.67
C GLU A 123 -0.19 9.26 11.90
N GLN A 124 -1.43 9.28 12.40
CA GLN A 124 -2.22 10.51 12.59
C GLN A 124 -2.51 10.81 14.07
N LYS A 125 -1.81 10.16 15.01
CA LYS A 125 -2.23 10.07 16.43
C LYS A 125 -1.64 11.10 17.39
N SER A 126 -0.57 11.81 17.06
CA SER A 126 0.22 12.57 18.06
C SER A 126 0.22 14.09 17.88
N THR A 127 0.36 14.57 16.64
CA THR A 127 0.50 16.00 16.29
C THR A 127 -0.11 16.24 14.92
N SER A 128 -0.75 17.40 14.71
CA SER A 128 -1.28 17.73 13.38
C SER A 128 -0.09 17.89 12.43
N PHE A 129 -0.15 17.29 11.24
CA PHE A 129 0.92 17.42 10.24
C PHE A 129 1.15 18.89 9.88
N ALA A 130 0.10 19.72 9.91
CA ALA A 130 0.19 21.15 9.68
C ALA A 130 1.12 21.84 10.68
N ASP A 131 1.06 21.47 11.97
CA ASP A 131 1.89 22.05 13.01
C ASP A 131 3.36 21.61 12.88
N GLU A 132 3.59 20.33 12.60
CA GLU A 132 4.95 19.80 12.36
C GLU A 132 5.60 20.47 11.14
N LEU A 133 4.84 20.61 10.05
CA LEU A 133 5.31 21.30 8.85
C LEU A 133 5.62 22.77 9.15
N LYS A 134 4.73 23.47 9.84
CA LYS A 134 4.91 24.88 10.18
C LYS A 134 6.14 25.09 11.05
N ASN A 135 6.32 24.25 12.07
CA ASN A 135 7.48 24.32 12.96
C ASN A 135 8.78 24.06 12.20
N ALA A 136 8.82 23.03 11.34
CA ALA A 136 10.01 22.72 10.57
C ALA A 136 10.37 23.79 9.53
N VAL A 137 9.37 24.35 8.82
CA VAL A 137 9.59 25.46 7.87
C VAL A 137 10.11 26.68 8.62
N HIS A 138 9.53 27.00 9.77
CA HIS A 138 9.99 28.12 10.59
C HIS A 138 11.41 27.91 11.13
N GLU A 139 11.74 26.71 11.59
CA GLU A 139 13.05 26.37 12.15
C GLU A 139 14.15 26.36 11.08
N LEU A 140 13.86 25.84 9.89
CA LEU A 140 14.85 25.67 8.83
C LEU A 140 14.97 26.88 7.89
N CYS A 141 13.85 27.55 7.61
CA CYS A 141 13.74 28.56 6.57
C CYS A 141 13.37 29.95 7.09
N GLY A 142 13.03 30.08 8.38
CA GLY A 142 12.54 31.32 8.98
C GLY A 142 11.04 31.57 8.74
N THR A 143 10.57 32.76 9.14
CA THR A 143 9.14 33.13 9.14
C THR A 143 8.60 33.64 7.79
N GLU A 144 9.45 33.83 6.79
CA GLU A 144 9.07 34.50 5.54
C GLU A 144 8.30 33.59 4.58
N LYS A 145 8.33 32.26 4.80
CA LYS A 145 7.68 31.29 3.92
C LYS A 145 6.19 31.19 4.17
N LYS A 146 5.41 31.25 3.09
CA LYS A 146 3.95 31.19 3.15
C LYS A 146 3.46 29.74 3.18
N ILE A 147 2.59 29.45 4.14
CA ILE A 147 1.97 28.13 4.30
C ILE A 147 0.45 28.30 4.18
N PHE A 148 -0.13 27.69 3.15
CA PHE A 148 -1.57 27.68 2.88
C PHE A 148 -2.17 26.37 3.37
N ASN A 149 -2.95 26.44 4.45
CA ASN A 149 -3.70 25.29 4.96
C ASN A 149 -5.11 25.29 4.35
N ILE A 150 -5.42 24.27 3.56
CA ILE A 150 -6.68 24.11 2.83
C ILE A 150 -7.40 22.85 3.36
N PRO A 151 -8.30 22.98 4.34
CA PRO A 151 -9.14 21.87 4.76
C PRO A 151 -10.22 21.60 3.70
N ILE A 152 -10.37 20.35 3.30
CA ILE A 152 -11.42 19.87 2.39
C ILE A 152 -12.04 18.57 2.93
N PRO A 153 -13.37 18.42 2.92
CA PRO A 153 -13.99 17.21 3.45
C PRO A 153 -13.69 15.97 2.59
N ASN A 154 -13.74 16.12 1.27
CA ASN A 154 -13.54 15.03 0.33
C ASN A 154 -12.90 15.54 -0.95
N LEU A 155 -11.82 14.88 -1.35
CA LEU A 155 -10.98 15.26 -2.48
C LEU A 155 -11.74 15.26 -3.80
N LYS A 156 -12.64 14.30 -4.01
CA LYS A 156 -13.36 14.11 -5.27
C LYS A 156 -14.48 15.14 -5.44
N SER A 157 -15.26 15.40 -4.39
CA SER A 157 -16.38 16.35 -4.50
C SER A 157 -15.94 17.82 -4.48
N HIS A 158 -14.79 18.12 -3.89
CA HIS A 158 -14.28 19.50 -3.76
C HIS A 158 -13.04 19.77 -4.64
N GLU A 159 -12.75 18.90 -5.60
CA GLU A 159 -11.58 19.04 -6.48
C GLU A 159 -11.60 20.39 -7.21
N THR A 160 -12.73 20.79 -7.78
CA THR A 160 -12.84 22.05 -8.52
C THR A 160 -12.51 23.28 -7.68
N GLN A 161 -12.93 23.29 -6.41
CA GLN A 161 -12.61 24.36 -5.45
C GLN A 161 -11.15 24.35 -5.04
N LEU A 162 -10.54 23.16 -4.88
CA LEU A 162 -9.11 23.04 -4.62
C LEU A 162 -8.30 23.55 -5.82
N ILE A 163 -8.69 23.17 -7.03
CA ILE A 163 -8.02 23.57 -8.25
C ILE A 163 -8.10 25.07 -8.50
N SER A 164 -9.23 25.73 -8.20
CA SER A 164 -9.32 27.18 -8.32
C SER A 164 -8.35 27.88 -7.36
N LYS A 165 -8.27 27.45 -6.10
CA LYS A 165 -7.28 27.97 -5.14
C LYS A 165 -5.84 27.70 -5.58
N LEU A 166 -5.55 26.51 -6.08
CA LEU A 166 -4.22 26.19 -6.61
C LEU A 166 -3.86 27.05 -7.83
N SER A 167 -4.83 27.39 -8.69
CA SER A 167 -4.59 28.28 -9.83
C SER A 167 -4.33 29.73 -9.44
N GLU A 168 -4.91 30.19 -8.33
CA GLU A 168 -4.59 31.49 -7.74
C GLU A 168 -3.16 31.49 -7.18
N ILE A 169 -2.80 30.43 -6.44
CA ILE A 169 -1.44 30.24 -5.91
C ILE A 169 -0.41 30.11 -7.04
N ASP A 170 -0.72 29.38 -8.12
CA ASP A 170 0.14 29.26 -9.33
C ASP A 170 0.52 30.62 -9.92
N SER A 171 -0.36 31.61 -9.81
CA SER A 171 -0.16 32.94 -10.37
C SER A 171 0.73 33.84 -9.51
N GLU A 172 0.74 33.60 -8.18
CA GLU A 172 1.48 34.41 -7.21
C GLU A 172 2.81 33.74 -6.78
N TYR A 173 2.88 32.40 -6.79
CA TYR A 173 4.02 31.60 -6.33
C TYR A 173 4.37 30.53 -7.38
N PRO A 174 5.41 30.73 -8.21
CA PRO A 174 5.80 29.74 -9.21
C PRO A 174 6.43 28.49 -8.58
N GLU A 175 7.17 28.63 -7.49
CA GLU A 175 7.84 27.53 -6.79
C GLU A 175 7.08 27.18 -5.50
N TYR A 176 6.18 26.20 -5.59
CA TYR A 176 5.43 25.74 -4.43
C TYR A 176 5.32 24.22 -4.38
N ILE A 177 5.03 23.69 -3.20
CA ILE A 177 4.76 22.27 -2.97
C ILE A 177 3.32 22.07 -2.52
N VAL A 178 2.69 20.99 -2.99
CA VAL A 178 1.38 20.52 -2.52
C VAL A 178 1.57 19.27 -1.68
N LEU A 179 1.04 19.30 -0.46
CA LEU A 179 1.10 18.24 0.54
C LEU A 179 -0.33 17.84 0.89
N VAL A 180 -0.73 16.62 0.55
CA VAL A 180 -2.10 16.14 0.80
C VAL A 180 -2.10 15.08 1.89
N THR A 181 -2.77 15.37 3.00
CA THR A 181 -2.81 14.50 4.19
C THR A 181 -4.24 14.19 4.63
N GLY A 182 -4.44 13.07 5.33
CA GLY A 182 -5.68 12.81 6.04
C GLY A 182 -5.81 13.60 7.36
N SER A 183 -7.05 13.90 7.79
CA SER A 183 -7.39 14.55 9.07
C SER A 183 -7.97 13.56 10.09
N ASN A 184 -7.66 13.81 11.37
CA ASN A 184 -8.19 13.07 12.51
C ASN A 184 -9.12 13.89 13.44
N GLU A 185 -9.40 15.16 13.13
CA GLU A 185 -9.97 16.11 14.11
C GLU A 185 -11.44 15.90 14.49
N HIS A 186 -12.18 14.98 13.85
CA HIS A 186 -13.64 14.85 14.04
C HIS A 186 -14.16 13.55 14.66
N ALA A 187 -13.34 12.75 15.36
CA ALA A 187 -13.81 11.55 16.05
C ALA A 187 -13.66 11.62 17.58
N MET A 188 -14.30 12.60 18.24
CA MET A 188 -14.57 12.47 19.67
C MET A 188 -15.73 11.51 19.89
N THR A 189 -15.49 10.22 20.18
CA THR A 189 -16.36 9.41 21.05
C THR A 189 -15.62 8.20 21.65
N LYS A 190 -15.42 8.27 22.97
CA LYS A 190 -15.39 7.20 24.00
C LYS A 190 -14.54 5.92 23.79
N ARG A 191 -13.49 5.83 24.61
CA ARG A 191 -12.53 4.71 24.78
C ARG A 191 -13.18 3.38 25.18
N GLN A 192 -12.67 2.28 24.63
CA GLN A 192 -12.24 1.08 25.37
C GLN A 192 -11.23 0.28 24.53
N ALA A 193 -10.15 -0.18 25.16
CA ALA A 193 -8.95 -0.73 24.52
C ALA A 193 -8.92 -2.28 24.58
N GLY A 194 -8.35 -2.89 23.53
CA GLY A 194 -7.99 -4.32 23.46
C GLY A 194 -6.93 -4.55 22.36
N PRO A 195 -6.07 -5.59 22.46
CA PRO A 195 -4.75 -5.60 21.84
C PRO A 195 -4.73 -6.02 20.35
N ALA A 196 -3.70 -5.52 19.66
CA ALA A 196 -3.51 -5.59 18.20
C ALA A 196 -3.19 -7.00 17.67
N LEU A 197 -3.84 -7.38 16.58
CA LEU A 197 -3.39 -8.48 15.70
C LEU A 197 -3.17 -7.94 14.28
N HIS A 198 -1.96 -8.12 13.78
CA HIS A 198 -1.50 -7.71 12.46
C HIS A 198 -2.25 -8.43 11.33
N TYR A 199 -2.81 -7.67 10.39
CA TYR A 199 -3.15 -8.17 9.06
C TYR A 199 -2.85 -7.10 8.00
N THR A 200 -1.95 -7.41 7.07
CA THR A 200 -1.62 -6.58 5.90
C THR A 200 -2.09 -7.28 4.63
N PRO A 201 -2.93 -6.64 3.78
CA PRO A 201 -3.04 -7.02 2.38
C PRO A 201 -2.23 -6.06 1.49
N LYS A 202 -1.56 -6.66 0.49
CA LYS A 202 -0.54 -6.09 -0.41
C LYS A 202 -1.15 -5.12 -1.45
N SER A 203 -0.62 -3.90 -1.57
CA SER A 203 -0.95 -2.93 -2.63
C SER A 203 -0.10 -3.13 -3.90
N LYS A 204 -0.77 -3.06 -5.06
CA LYS A 204 -0.19 -3.14 -6.42
C LYS A 204 -0.04 -1.73 -6.99
N PHE A 205 1.03 -1.00 -6.68
CA PHE A 205 1.19 0.34 -7.28
C PHE A 205 2.57 0.65 -7.88
N LEU A 206 3.66 0.00 -7.47
CA LEU A 206 4.99 0.35 -8.01
C LEU A 206 5.95 -0.84 -8.00
N GLU A 207 5.88 -1.69 -9.02
CA GLU A 207 6.83 -2.80 -9.14
C GLU A 207 7.12 -3.05 -10.64
N ARG A 208 7.78 -2.06 -11.28
CA ARG A 208 8.23 -2.13 -12.69
C ARG A 208 9.50 -2.99 -12.86
N ASN A 209 9.71 -4.00 -12.00
CA ASN A 209 10.71 -5.08 -12.13
C ASN A 209 10.45 -6.28 -11.19
N GLN A 210 9.20 -6.63 -10.87
CA GLN A 210 8.90 -7.87 -10.13
C GLN A 210 8.93 -9.08 -11.07
N LEU A 211 10.12 -9.67 -11.25
CA LEU A 211 10.34 -10.90 -12.03
C LEU A 211 9.58 -12.12 -11.48
N PHE A 212 9.00 -12.05 -10.29
CA PHE A 212 8.17 -13.09 -9.69
C PHE A 212 6.83 -12.55 -9.21
N SER A 213 5.89 -12.44 -10.15
CA SER A 213 4.48 -12.24 -9.85
C SER A 213 3.94 -13.42 -9.00
N PRO A 214 3.04 -13.19 -8.03
CA PRO A 214 2.37 -14.28 -7.32
C PRO A 214 1.72 -15.30 -8.26
N ALA A 215 1.27 -14.85 -9.44
CA ALA A 215 0.75 -15.74 -10.48
C ALA A 215 1.82 -16.65 -11.08
N THR A 216 3.07 -16.18 -11.25
CA THR A 216 4.16 -17.02 -11.77
C THR A 216 4.67 -18.01 -10.73
N VAL A 217 4.71 -17.62 -9.45
CA VAL A 217 5.05 -18.55 -8.35
C VAL A 217 3.98 -19.65 -8.22
N LEU A 218 2.71 -19.28 -8.30
CA LEU A 218 1.61 -20.24 -8.25
C LEU A 218 1.61 -21.15 -9.49
N ALA A 219 1.87 -20.61 -10.68
CA ALA A 219 2.02 -21.39 -11.91
C ALA A 219 3.20 -22.37 -11.82
N LEU A 220 4.36 -21.94 -11.31
CA LEU A 220 5.52 -22.81 -11.08
C LEU A 220 5.20 -23.92 -10.06
N GLY A 221 4.45 -23.60 -9.00
CA GLY A 221 3.99 -24.59 -8.03
C GLY A 221 3.07 -25.66 -8.64
N VAL A 222 2.12 -25.25 -9.47
CA VAL A 222 1.23 -26.18 -10.19
C VAL A 222 2.02 -27.06 -11.15
N VAL A 223 2.96 -26.49 -11.91
CA VAL A 223 3.82 -27.26 -12.83
C VAL A 223 4.70 -28.25 -12.06
N ALA A 224 5.31 -27.83 -10.95
CA ALA A 224 6.11 -28.72 -10.12
C ALA A 224 5.29 -29.87 -9.51
N PHE A 225 4.05 -29.60 -9.08
CA PHE A 225 3.15 -30.62 -8.56
C PHE A 225 2.76 -31.64 -9.64
N LEU A 226 2.41 -31.18 -10.84
CA LEU A 226 2.09 -32.08 -11.95
C LEU A 226 3.30 -32.93 -12.34
N LEU A 227 4.49 -32.35 -12.39
CA LEU A 227 5.72 -33.09 -12.65
C LEU A 227 5.96 -34.16 -11.58
N PHE A 228 5.79 -33.84 -10.30
CA PHE A 228 5.89 -34.81 -9.22
C PHE A 228 4.90 -35.97 -9.36
N CYS A 229 3.63 -35.67 -9.69
CA CYS A 229 2.63 -36.70 -9.97
C CYS A 229 3.01 -37.59 -11.16
N THR A 230 3.55 -37.00 -12.24
CA THR A 230 4.01 -37.79 -13.40
C THR A 230 5.20 -38.67 -13.08
N ILE A 231 6.15 -38.22 -12.26
CA ILE A 231 7.30 -39.03 -11.84
C ILE A 231 6.84 -40.23 -11.02
N ILE A 232 5.91 -40.03 -10.08
CA ILE A 232 5.34 -41.14 -9.29
C ILE A 232 4.55 -42.11 -10.18
N ALA A 233 3.75 -41.59 -11.11
CA ALA A 233 2.99 -42.42 -12.04
C ALA A 233 3.92 -43.27 -12.92
N VAL A 234 4.99 -42.68 -13.46
CA VAL A 234 6.01 -43.40 -14.24
C VAL A 234 6.74 -44.41 -13.36
N ALA A 235 7.09 -44.08 -12.12
CA ALA A 235 7.73 -45.01 -11.19
C ALA A 235 6.82 -46.22 -10.87
N MET A 236 5.52 -46.00 -10.69
CA MET A 236 4.53 -47.05 -10.48
C MET A 236 4.37 -47.94 -11.71
N ILE A 237 4.36 -47.35 -12.92
CA ILE A 237 4.30 -48.11 -14.19
C ILE A 237 5.61 -48.87 -14.43
N SER A 238 6.78 -48.30 -14.11
CA SER A 238 8.05 -49.04 -14.24
C SER A 238 8.19 -50.18 -13.22
N SER A 239 7.41 -50.14 -12.15
CA SER A 239 7.37 -51.17 -11.11
C SER A 239 6.33 -52.27 -11.40
N THR A 240 5.57 -52.17 -12.50
CA THR A 240 4.72 -53.28 -12.93
C THR A 240 5.57 -54.30 -13.67
N GLU A 241 6.16 -55.23 -12.94
CA GLU A 241 6.65 -56.47 -13.52
C GLU A 241 5.44 -57.26 -14.06
N SER A 242 5.45 -57.58 -15.35
CA SER A 242 4.46 -58.46 -15.95
C SER A 242 4.55 -59.83 -15.26
N PRO A 243 3.45 -60.42 -14.77
CA PRO A 243 3.47 -61.72 -14.13
C PRO A 243 3.94 -62.78 -15.14
N ASP A 244 5.19 -63.21 -15.01
CA ASP A 244 5.81 -64.21 -15.87
C ASP A 244 5.34 -65.61 -15.46
N ARG A 245 4.04 -65.87 -15.59
CA ARG A 245 3.43 -67.20 -15.44
C ARG A 245 2.23 -67.38 -16.38
N LEU A 246 2.51 -67.39 -17.68
CA LEU A 246 1.64 -68.05 -18.67
C LEU A 246 2.27 -69.30 -19.31
N ALA A 247 3.31 -69.86 -18.69
CA ALA A 247 3.88 -71.16 -19.10
C ALA A 247 4.01 -72.12 -17.91
N ALA A 248 2.88 -72.57 -17.36
CA ALA A 248 2.85 -73.87 -16.68
C ALA A 248 2.04 -74.82 -17.58
N PRO A 249 2.69 -75.72 -18.34
CA PRO A 249 1.97 -76.63 -19.21
C PRO A 249 1.15 -77.59 -18.37
N SER A 250 -0.12 -77.74 -18.73
CA SER A 250 -0.99 -78.81 -18.26
C SER A 250 -0.34 -80.16 -18.58
N ARG A 251 0.24 -80.82 -17.56
CA ARG A 251 0.50 -82.25 -17.62
C ARG A 251 -0.48 -82.96 -16.70
N GLY A 252 -1.55 -83.43 -17.31
CA GLY A 252 -2.37 -84.48 -16.74
C GLY A 252 -1.61 -85.80 -16.64
N THR A 253 -2.22 -86.68 -15.85
CA THR A 253 -2.08 -88.15 -15.81
C THR A 253 -0.73 -88.72 -15.35
N SER A 254 -0.72 -89.37 -14.19
CA SER A 254 -0.70 -90.84 -14.13
C SER A 254 -0.52 -91.39 -12.71
N TYR A 255 -1.49 -92.21 -12.32
CA TYR A 255 -1.34 -93.48 -11.59
C TYR A 255 -0.58 -93.55 -10.25
N ASP A 256 -1.38 -93.66 -9.19
CA ASP A 256 -1.48 -94.84 -8.32
C ASP A 256 -0.32 -95.85 -8.36
N LYS A 257 0.39 -96.00 -7.23
CA LYS A 257 0.87 -97.32 -6.81
C LYS A 257 1.06 -97.40 -5.29
N LYS A 258 0.03 -97.95 -4.64
CA LYS A 258 0.11 -98.63 -3.34
C LYS A 258 1.19 -99.73 -3.39
N ARG A 259 2.08 -99.80 -2.40
CA ARG A 259 2.70 -101.07 -1.96
C ARG A 259 3.29 -100.96 -0.55
N ASN A 260 2.72 -101.81 0.32
CA ASN A 260 3.16 -102.40 1.59
C ASN A 260 4.09 -101.61 2.51
#